data_AF-A0A1Q4R6Q9-F1
#
_entry.id   AF-A0A1Q4R6Q9-F1
#
_cell.length_a   1.000
_cell.length_b   1.000
_cell.length_c   1.000
_cell.angle_alpha   90.00
_cell.angle_beta   90.00
_cell.angle_gamma   90.00
#
_symmetry.space_group_name_H-M   'P 1'
#
loop_
_entity.id
_entity.type
_entity.pdbx_description
1 polymer ?
#
loop_
_entity_poly.entity_id
_entity_poly.type
_entity_poly.pdbx_seq_one_letter_code
_entity_poly.pdbx_strand_id
1 'polypeptide(L)'
;MAKQRLDTLLVDLELCESRQLAQRLIRAGEVKVRQRIIDKPGTLVPTDAEIEVKAKPPFVSRGGEKLAKAIAHFEIEVKDRVCLDGGISTGGFTDCLFQVGAKQVYGIDVGYGQVAWKIRQDPRLVLRERTNFRHLTPEDLYEDVAAGDRPTLGVMDLSFISLRKVLPTLWTLLVEPREVLLLVKPQFEVGREQVGKKGVVRDSQAQAQAIFDVLTVAQKLGWQPHGLTWSPIKGPAGNIEYLLWLQQSPSEMQLALEDVAALTHSAMVSFK
;
A
#
# COMPACT_ATOMS: atom_id res chain seq x y z
N MET A 1 33.67 -31.11 -7.29
CA MET A 1 32.81 -30.16 -6.55
C MET A 1 32.07 -30.94 -5.48
N ALA A 2 32.14 -30.46 -4.24
CA ALA A 2 31.32 -31.03 -3.17
C ALA A 2 29.84 -30.86 -3.52
N LYS A 3 29.04 -31.89 -3.25
CA LYS A 3 27.58 -31.85 -3.42
C LYS A 3 26.93 -32.09 -2.08
N GLN A 4 25.87 -31.35 -1.80
CA GLN A 4 25.12 -31.43 -0.57
C GLN A 4 23.63 -31.47 -0.85
N ARG A 5 22.86 -32.05 0.07
CA ARG A 5 21.39 -32.03 -0.01
C ARG A 5 20.92 -30.58 0.05
N LEU A 6 20.03 -30.21 -0.87
CA LEU A 6 19.47 -28.85 -0.95
C LEU A 6 18.84 -28.39 0.38
N ASP A 7 18.13 -29.27 1.09
CA ASP A 7 17.53 -28.94 2.38
C ASP A 7 18.53 -28.55 3.48
N THR A 8 19.74 -29.10 3.42
CA THR A 8 20.81 -28.82 4.37
C THR A 8 21.60 -27.61 3.92
N LEU A 9 21.90 -27.53 2.62
CA LEU A 9 22.61 -26.40 2.03
C LEU A 9 21.87 -25.06 2.20
N LEU A 10 20.53 -25.06 2.15
CA LEU A 10 19.75 -23.86 2.42
C LEU A 10 19.91 -23.32 3.84
N VAL A 11 20.14 -24.20 4.83
CA VAL A 11 20.37 -23.80 6.23
C VAL A 11 21.81 -23.33 6.40
N ASP A 12 22.77 -24.06 5.83
CA ASP A 12 24.20 -23.72 5.90
C ASP A 12 24.53 -22.40 5.21
N LEU A 13 23.78 -22.03 4.17
CA LEU A 13 23.86 -20.72 3.49
C LEU A 13 22.99 -19.63 4.15
N GLU A 14 22.39 -19.92 5.31
CA GLU A 14 21.50 -19.00 6.04
C GLU A 14 20.27 -18.51 5.22
N LEU A 15 19.91 -19.22 4.15
CA LEU A 15 18.74 -18.94 3.33
C LEU A 15 17.43 -19.44 3.97
N CYS A 16 17.53 -20.28 5.01
CA CYS A 16 16.42 -20.81 5.78
C CYS A 16 16.82 -20.99 7.25
N GLU A 17 15.94 -20.58 8.17
CA GLU A 17 16.15 -20.70 9.62
C GLU A 17 16.17 -22.14 10.14
N SER A 18 15.57 -23.08 9.40
CA SER A 18 15.56 -24.49 9.79
C SER A 18 15.44 -25.43 8.61
N ARG A 19 15.90 -26.66 8.80
CA ARG A 19 15.80 -27.73 7.80
C ARG A 19 14.34 -28.10 7.49
N GLN A 20 13.43 -28.02 8.47
CA GLN A 20 12.00 -28.24 8.23
C GLN A 20 11.40 -27.15 7.33
N LEU A 21 11.76 -25.89 7.58
CA LEU A 21 11.36 -24.78 6.72
C LEU A 21 11.89 -24.98 5.29
N ALA A 22 13.18 -25.30 5.16
CA ALA A 22 13.82 -25.60 3.87
C ALA A 22 13.06 -26.71 3.10
N GLN A 23 12.74 -27.83 3.75
CA GLN A 23 11.99 -28.92 3.12
C GLN A 23 10.60 -28.50 2.65
N ARG A 24 9.89 -27.67 3.44
CA ARG A 24 8.57 -27.14 3.10
C ARG A 24 8.64 -26.24 1.86
N LEU A 25 9.60 -25.32 1.82
CA LEU A 25 9.80 -24.38 0.71
C LEU A 25 10.18 -25.11 -0.57
N ILE A 26 11.10 -26.08 -0.49
CA ILE A 26 11.49 -26.92 -1.63
C ILE A 26 10.25 -27.64 -2.19
N ARG A 27 9.47 -28.33 -1.35
CA ARG A 27 8.26 -29.05 -1.80
C ARG A 27 7.18 -28.13 -2.36
N ALA A 28 7.13 -26.87 -1.91
CA ALA A 28 6.22 -25.86 -2.43
C ALA A 28 6.67 -25.26 -3.77
N GLY A 29 7.82 -25.68 -4.32
CA GLY A 29 8.40 -25.12 -5.53
C GLY A 29 8.93 -23.70 -5.33
N GLU A 30 9.22 -23.32 -4.08
CA GLU A 30 9.69 -21.99 -3.69
C GLU A 30 11.22 -21.89 -3.71
N VAL A 31 11.94 -22.91 -4.19
CA VAL A 31 13.41 -22.89 -4.27
C VAL A 31 13.86 -23.18 -5.69
N LYS A 32 14.72 -22.30 -6.23
CA LYS A 32 15.38 -22.47 -7.52
C LYS A 32 16.87 -22.70 -7.33
N VAL A 33 17.43 -23.58 -8.15
CA VAL A 33 18.87 -23.79 -8.26
C VAL A 33 19.24 -23.58 -9.72
N ARG A 34 20.09 -22.60 -10.01
CA ARG A 34 20.43 -22.18 -11.39
C ARG A 34 19.16 -21.95 -12.23
N GLN A 35 18.24 -21.14 -11.70
CA GLN A 35 16.94 -20.80 -12.28
C GLN A 35 15.93 -21.94 -12.48
N ARG A 36 16.25 -23.18 -12.08
CA ARG A 36 15.33 -24.32 -12.14
C ARG A 36 14.70 -24.59 -10.79
N ILE A 37 13.39 -24.71 -10.74
CA ILE A 37 12.67 -25.10 -9.52
C ILE A 37 13.08 -26.53 -9.16
N ILE A 38 13.50 -26.72 -7.91
CA ILE A 38 13.76 -28.03 -7.33
C ILE A 38 12.67 -28.30 -6.29
N ASP A 39 12.02 -29.45 -6.38
CA ASP A 39 10.89 -29.86 -5.54
C ASP A 39 11.21 -31.02 -4.58
N LYS A 40 12.41 -31.60 -4.70
CA LYS A 40 12.91 -32.71 -3.89
C LYS A 40 13.96 -32.23 -2.88
N PRO A 41 13.66 -32.23 -1.56
CA PRO A 41 14.59 -31.72 -0.56
C PRO A 41 15.94 -32.43 -0.47
N GLY A 42 15.97 -33.74 -0.80
CA GLY A 42 17.18 -34.54 -0.81
C GLY A 42 18.03 -34.42 -2.08
N THR A 43 17.69 -33.52 -3.01
CA THR A 43 18.45 -33.34 -4.25
C THR A 43 19.86 -32.88 -3.92
N LEU A 44 20.86 -33.62 -4.41
CA LEU A 44 22.27 -33.27 -4.27
C LEU A 44 22.64 -32.17 -5.27
N VAL A 45 22.94 -30.99 -4.77
CA VAL A 45 23.35 -29.82 -5.57
C VAL A 45 24.79 -29.43 -5.24
N PRO A 46 25.54 -28.85 -6.19
CA PRO A 46 26.85 -28.27 -5.90
C PRO A 46 26.76 -27.24 -4.77
N THR A 47 27.71 -27.26 -3.84
CA THR A 47 27.73 -26.31 -2.70
C THR A 47 27.94 -24.85 -3.12
N ASP A 48 28.44 -24.64 -4.34
CA ASP A 48 28.66 -23.34 -4.99
C ASP A 48 27.53 -22.97 -5.98
N ALA A 49 26.42 -23.72 -5.99
CA ALA A 49 25.32 -23.41 -6.88
C ALA A 49 24.63 -22.09 -6.48
N GLU A 50 24.21 -21.32 -7.48
CA GLU A 50 23.31 -20.18 -7.27
C GLU A 50 21.92 -20.70 -6.86
N ILE A 51 21.49 -20.33 -5.66
CA ILE A 51 20.22 -20.76 -5.06
C ILE A 51 19.38 -19.53 -4.74
N GLU A 52 18.15 -19.52 -5.24
CA GLU A 52 17.16 -18.51 -4.91
C GLU A 52 16.02 -19.16 -4.12
N VAL A 53 15.71 -18.61 -2.94
CA VAL A 53 14.49 -18.94 -2.21
C VAL A 53 13.48 -17.84 -2.48
N LYS A 54 12.29 -18.22 -2.94
CA LYS A 54 11.17 -17.30 -3.16
C LYS A 54 10.77 -16.73 -1.80
N ALA A 55 11.08 -15.45 -1.59
CA ALA A 55 10.65 -14.74 -0.41
C ALA A 55 9.12 -14.77 -0.31
N LYS A 56 8.60 -15.00 0.91
CA LYS A 56 7.18 -14.75 1.15
C LYS A 56 6.91 -13.26 0.90
N PRO A 57 5.78 -12.92 0.27
CA PRO A 57 5.37 -11.53 0.17
C PRO A 57 5.34 -10.92 1.58
N PRO A 58 5.91 -9.71 1.78
CA PRO A 58 5.95 -9.08 3.11
C PRO A 58 4.56 -8.74 3.65
N PHE A 59 3.56 -8.63 2.77
CA PHE A 59 2.19 -8.28 3.10
C PHE A 59 1.19 -9.23 2.45
N VAL A 60 -0.03 -9.29 2.97
CA VAL A 60 -1.14 -10.09 2.41
C VAL A 60 -1.56 -9.67 0.99
N SER A 61 -1.17 -8.47 0.54
CA SER A 61 -1.33 -8.05 -0.86
C SER A 61 -0.25 -7.06 -1.28
N ARG A 62 -0.09 -6.89 -2.59
CA ARG A 62 0.84 -5.91 -3.19
C ARG A 62 0.56 -4.45 -2.76
N GLY A 63 -0.64 -4.17 -2.24
CA GLY A 63 -0.94 -2.85 -1.67
C GLY A 63 0.01 -2.48 -0.53
N GLY A 64 0.40 -3.45 0.31
CA GLY A 64 1.30 -3.17 1.43
C GLY A 64 2.66 -2.62 1.01
N GLU A 65 3.19 -3.03 -0.15
CA GLU A 65 4.45 -2.49 -0.69
C GLU A 65 4.35 -0.98 -0.99
N LYS A 66 3.18 -0.50 -1.41
CA LYS A 66 2.94 0.91 -1.71
C LYS A 66 2.97 1.75 -0.43
N LEU A 67 2.26 1.30 0.60
CA LEU A 67 2.22 1.98 1.89
C LEU A 67 3.59 1.91 2.60
N ALA A 68 4.27 0.78 2.52
CA ALA A 68 5.62 0.63 3.08
C ALA A 68 6.61 1.62 2.46
N LYS A 69 6.58 1.81 1.12
CA LYS A 69 7.37 2.85 0.47
C LYS A 69 7.03 4.24 1.03
N ALA A 70 5.75 4.56 1.15
CA ALA A 70 5.32 5.87 1.61
C ALA A 70 5.77 6.18 3.05
N ILE A 71 5.55 5.24 3.97
CA ILE A 71 5.95 5.38 5.38
C ILE A 71 7.47 5.56 5.48
N ALA A 72 8.25 4.76 4.76
CA ALA A 72 9.70 4.88 4.78
C ALA A 72 10.21 6.16 4.11
N HIS A 73 9.59 6.58 3.01
CA HIS A 73 10.04 7.75 2.23
C HIS A 73 9.68 9.07 2.90
N PHE A 74 8.53 9.15 3.55
CA PHE A 74 8.02 10.35 4.22
C PHE A 74 8.26 10.33 5.73
N GLU A 75 8.91 9.28 6.24
CA GLU A 75 9.22 9.11 7.67
C GLU A 75 7.97 9.22 8.56
N ILE A 76 6.85 8.64 8.11
CA ILE A 76 5.56 8.73 8.82
C ILE A 76 5.62 7.89 10.09
N GLU A 77 5.39 8.54 11.24
CA GLU A 77 5.25 7.85 12.52
C GLU A 77 3.89 7.16 12.62
N VAL A 78 3.87 5.83 12.70
CA VAL A 78 2.63 5.03 12.80
C VAL A 78 2.47 4.34 14.16
N LYS A 79 3.58 4.12 14.86
CA LYS A 79 3.60 3.36 16.12
C LYS A 79 2.61 3.94 17.13
N ASP A 80 1.83 3.06 17.76
CA ASP A 80 0.84 3.37 18.78
C ASP A 80 -0.33 4.27 18.32
N ARG A 81 -0.45 4.57 17.02
CA ARG A 81 -1.55 5.37 16.47
C ARG A 81 -2.77 4.52 16.15
N VAL A 82 -3.93 5.17 16.23
CA VAL A 82 -5.18 4.68 15.63
C VAL A 82 -5.24 5.19 14.19
N CYS A 83 -5.48 4.29 13.25
CA CYS A 83 -5.50 4.59 11.83
C CYS A 83 -6.85 4.24 11.19
N LEU A 84 -7.14 4.85 10.06
CA LEU A 84 -8.28 4.52 9.20
C LEU A 84 -7.76 4.07 7.83
N ASP A 85 -8.19 2.89 7.38
CA ASP A 85 -7.94 2.37 6.03
C ASP A 85 -9.24 2.43 5.25
N GLY A 86 -9.39 3.47 4.40
CA GLY A 86 -10.65 3.77 3.72
C GLY A 86 -10.97 2.88 2.52
N GLY A 87 -10.16 1.86 2.25
CA GLY A 87 -10.33 0.90 1.15
C GLY A 87 -9.55 -0.38 1.40
N ILE A 88 -9.85 -1.06 2.51
CA ILE A 88 -9.01 -2.15 3.05
C ILE A 88 -8.80 -3.30 2.06
N SER A 89 -9.80 -3.66 1.25
CA SER A 89 -9.78 -4.75 0.28
C SER A 89 -9.22 -6.06 0.87
N THR A 90 -8.12 -6.58 0.34
CA THR A 90 -7.44 -7.77 0.90
C THR A 90 -6.75 -7.50 2.24
N GLY A 91 -6.49 -6.24 2.59
CA GLY A 91 -5.85 -5.83 3.84
C GLY A 91 -4.38 -5.48 3.72
N GLY A 92 -3.87 -5.16 2.53
CA GLY A 92 -2.43 -4.90 2.32
C GLY A 92 -1.91 -3.67 3.07
N PHE A 93 -2.66 -2.56 3.03
CA PHE A 93 -2.32 -1.34 3.78
C PHE A 93 -2.43 -1.58 5.28
N THR A 94 -3.54 -2.15 5.74
CA THR A 94 -3.73 -2.57 7.14
C THR A 94 -2.61 -3.50 7.66
N ASP A 95 -2.18 -4.52 6.90
CA ASP A 95 -1.05 -5.39 7.30
C ASP A 95 0.24 -4.60 7.45
N CYS A 96 0.50 -3.65 6.56
CA CYS A 96 1.65 -2.74 6.66
C CYS A 96 1.57 -1.86 7.93
N LEU A 97 0.43 -1.22 8.20
CA LEU A 97 0.20 -0.43 9.42
C LEU A 97 0.43 -1.24 10.69
N PHE A 98 -0.10 -2.47 10.73
CA PHE A 98 0.09 -3.36 11.87
C PHE A 98 1.53 -3.79 12.07
N GLN A 99 2.29 -4.03 10.99
CA GLN A 99 3.70 -4.40 11.08
C GLN A 99 4.57 -3.23 11.57
N VAL A 100 4.20 -1.99 11.28
CA VAL A 100 4.92 -0.79 11.78
C VAL A 100 4.37 -0.27 13.12
N GLY A 101 3.46 -1.01 13.75
CA GLY A 101 3.06 -0.78 15.15
C GLY A 101 1.78 0.04 15.36
N ALA A 102 0.88 0.14 14.38
CA ALA A 102 -0.43 0.75 14.61
C ALA A 102 -1.16 0.05 15.78
N LYS A 103 -1.73 0.86 16.68
CA LYS A 103 -2.50 0.40 17.86
C LYS A 103 -3.82 -0.23 17.44
N GLN A 104 -4.51 0.39 16.49
CA GLN A 104 -5.80 -0.05 15.97
C GLN A 104 -6.00 0.50 14.55
N VAL A 105 -6.69 -0.26 13.70
CA VAL A 105 -7.05 0.17 12.34
C VAL A 105 -8.55 0.01 12.13
N TYR A 106 -9.22 1.07 11.68
CA TYR A 106 -10.58 1.02 11.18
C TYR A 106 -10.54 0.76 9.67
N GLY A 107 -10.86 -0.47 9.27
CA GLY A 107 -10.85 -0.89 7.87
C GLY A 107 -12.22 -0.77 7.24
N ILE A 108 -12.36 0.04 6.19
CA ILE A 108 -13.63 0.26 5.48
C ILE A 108 -13.55 -0.36 4.09
N ASP A 109 -14.58 -1.13 3.70
CA ASP A 109 -14.72 -1.64 2.34
C ASP A 109 -16.17 -1.62 1.86
N VAL A 110 -16.36 -1.36 0.56
CA VAL A 110 -17.66 -1.49 -0.11
C VAL A 110 -18.00 -2.94 -0.44
N GLY A 111 -17.00 -3.79 -0.59
CA GLY A 111 -17.09 -5.23 -0.82
C GLY A 111 -17.36 -6.02 0.45
N TYR A 112 -17.38 -7.34 0.30
CA TYR A 112 -17.60 -8.29 1.38
C TYR A 112 -16.73 -9.53 1.18
N GLY A 113 -16.14 -10.03 2.27
CA GLY A 113 -15.37 -11.27 2.29
C GLY A 113 -14.01 -11.19 1.61
N GLN A 114 -13.46 -9.99 1.40
CA GLN A 114 -12.19 -9.79 0.67
C GLN A 114 -10.96 -9.79 1.59
N VAL A 115 -11.13 -9.35 2.84
CA VAL A 115 -10.03 -9.22 3.81
C VAL A 115 -9.40 -10.57 4.12
N ALA A 116 -8.08 -10.65 3.97
CA ALA A 116 -7.30 -11.84 4.26
C ALA A 116 -7.52 -12.31 5.70
N TRP A 117 -7.61 -13.63 5.88
CA TRP A 117 -7.95 -14.24 7.17
C TRP A 117 -7.06 -13.77 8.34
N LYS A 118 -5.74 -13.67 8.11
CA LYS A 118 -4.77 -13.14 9.09
C LYS A 118 -5.18 -11.75 9.60
N ILE A 119 -5.59 -10.87 8.70
CA ILE A 119 -5.97 -9.49 9.03
C ILE A 119 -7.34 -9.45 9.68
N ARG A 120 -8.30 -10.22 9.17
CA ARG A 120 -9.65 -10.31 9.73
C ARG A 120 -9.66 -10.79 11.19
N GLN A 121 -8.72 -11.65 11.57
CA GLN A 121 -8.60 -12.18 12.93
C GLN A 121 -7.80 -11.28 13.88
N ASP A 122 -7.13 -10.24 13.38
CA ASP A 122 -6.33 -9.37 14.24
C ASP A 122 -7.25 -8.55 15.17
N PRO A 123 -7.10 -8.63 16.50
CA PRO A 123 -7.98 -7.93 17.45
C PRO A 123 -7.85 -6.40 17.36
N ARG A 124 -6.81 -5.89 16.70
CA ARG A 124 -6.62 -4.46 16.44
C ARG A 124 -7.41 -3.96 15.24
N LEU A 125 -8.10 -4.83 14.48
CA LEU A 125 -8.93 -4.43 13.35
C LEU A 125 -10.37 -4.18 13.79
N VAL A 126 -10.89 -2.99 13.47
CA VAL A 126 -12.33 -2.72 13.44
C VAL A 126 -12.77 -2.69 11.98
N LEU A 127 -13.41 -3.78 11.53
CA LEU A 127 -13.81 -3.95 10.14
C LEU A 127 -15.24 -3.46 9.89
N ARG A 128 -15.44 -2.70 8.81
CA ARG A 128 -16.74 -2.27 8.27
C ARG A 128 -16.83 -2.59 6.78
N GLU A 129 -17.43 -3.73 6.48
CA GLU A 129 -17.69 -4.17 5.10
C GLU A 129 -19.05 -3.67 4.60
N ARG A 130 -19.28 -3.74 3.29
CA ARG A 130 -20.51 -3.25 2.63
C ARG A 130 -20.85 -1.79 2.98
N THR A 131 -19.81 -1.00 3.25
CA THR A 131 -19.94 0.36 3.76
C THR A 131 -19.40 1.34 2.72
N ASN A 132 -20.24 2.28 2.31
CA ASN A 132 -19.83 3.31 1.35
C ASN A 132 -19.15 4.46 2.08
N PHE A 133 -17.85 4.62 1.85
CA PHE A 133 -17.02 5.62 2.51
C PHE A 133 -17.60 7.04 2.45
N ARG A 134 -18.23 7.45 1.34
CA ARG A 134 -18.74 8.83 1.15
C ARG A 134 -19.87 9.22 2.11
N HIS A 135 -20.58 8.24 2.64
CA HIS A 135 -21.78 8.47 3.44
C HIS A 135 -21.56 8.18 4.92
N LEU A 136 -20.34 7.75 5.29
CA LEU A 136 -19.99 7.51 6.68
C LEU A 136 -19.95 8.81 7.47
N THR A 137 -20.50 8.76 8.67
CA THR A 137 -20.34 9.78 9.69
C THR A 137 -19.49 9.26 10.86
N PRO A 138 -18.91 10.13 11.68
CA PRO A 138 -18.25 9.73 12.91
C PRO A 138 -19.16 8.89 13.82
N GLU A 139 -20.44 9.19 13.86
CA GLU A 139 -21.45 8.48 14.65
C GLU A 139 -21.63 7.03 14.16
N ASP A 140 -21.61 6.79 12.85
CA ASP A 140 -21.72 5.45 12.26
C ASP A 140 -20.49 4.56 12.56
N LEU A 141 -19.31 5.18 12.68
CA LEU A 141 -18.03 4.46 12.76
C LEU A 141 -17.49 4.30 14.19
N TYR A 142 -17.72 5.31 15.02
CA TYR A 142 -17.05 5.49 16.32
C TYR A 142 -18.04 5.50 17.49
N GLU A 143 -19.11 4.71 17.41
CA GLU A 143 -20.06 4.51 18.51
C GLU A 143 -19.30 4.21 19.81
N ASP A 144 -19.58 5.00 20.87
CA ASP A 144 -18.94 4.94 22.18
C ASP A 144 -17.41 5.14 22.22
N VAL A 145 -16.80 5.68 21.15
CA VAL A 145 -15.38 6.01 21.10
C VAL A 145 -15.17 7.51 21.31
N ALA A 146 -14.47 7.85 22.40
CA ALA A 146 -14.07 9.21 22.72
C ALA A 146 -13.20 9.80 21.59
N ALA A 147 -13.32 11.12 21.34
CA ALA A 147 -12.60 11.77 20.25
C ALA A 147 -11.08 11.54 20.30
N GLY A 148 -10.48 11.48 21.50
CA GLY A 148 -9.03 11.24 21.67
C GLY A 148 -8.56 9.83 21.27
N ASP A 149 -9.48 8.87 21.12
CA ASP A 149 -9.17 7.50 20.69
C ASP A 149 -9.52 7.25 19.22
N ARG A 150 -9.97 8.28 18.49
CA ARG A 150 -10.29 8.18 17.07
C ARG A 150 -9.03 8.27 16.19
N PRO A 151 -9.09 7.83 14.92
CA PRO A 151 -7.94 7.87 14.04
C PRO A 151 -7.39 9.27 13.78
N THR A 152 -6.06 9.39 13.84
CA THR A 152 -5.32 10.59 13.42
C THR A 152 -4.67 10.43 12.04
N LEU A 153 -4.45 9.18 11.60
CA LEU A 153 -3.89 8.83 10.30
C LEU A 153 -4.92 8.12 9.41
N GLY A 154 -5.21 8.68 8.24
CA GLY A 154 -5.95 8.01 7.17
C GLY A 154 -5.02 7.46 6.09
N VAL A 155 -5.36 6.30 5.53
CA VAL A 155 -4.73 5.76 4.31
C VAL A 155 -5.81 5.40 3.29
N MET A 156 -5.63 5.79 2.02
CA MET A 156 -6.65 5.63 0.98
C MET A 156 -6.11 4.92 -0.27
N ASP A 157 -6.50 3.65 -0.48
CA ASP A 157 -6.28 2.90 -1.73
C ASP A 157 -7.62 2.57 -2.41
N LEU A 158 -8.29 3.59 -2.96
CA LEU A 158 -9.61 3.43 -3.58
C LEU A 158 -9.54 3.13 -5.08
N SER A 159 -10.53 2.39 -5.59
CA SER A 159 -10.70 2.17 -7.03
C SER A 159 -12.10 2.59 -7.48
N PHE A 160 -12.23 2.99 -8.75
CA PHE A 160 -13.51 3.38 -9.37
C PHE A 160 -14.21 4.62 -8.78
N ILE A 161 -13.50 5.39 -7.95
CA ILE A 161 -13.97 6.64 -7.36
C ILE A 161 -12.82 7.64 -7.32
N SER A 162 -13.14 8.91 -7.56
CA SER A 162 -12.21 10.03 -7.40
C SER A 162 -12.03 10.37 -5.92
N LEU A 163 -10.79 10.57 -5.49
CA LEU A 163 -10.43 11.00 -4.14
C LEU A 163 -11.12 12.32 -3.75
N ARG A 164 -11.34 13.21 -4.72
CA ARG A 164 -12.08 14.48 -4.53
C ARG A 164 -13.47 14.28 -3.90
N LYS A 165 -14.10 13.13 -4.11
CA LYS A 165 -15.45 12.82 -3.59
C LYS A 165 -15.44 12.22 -2.19
N VAL A 166 -14.28 11.77 -1.69
CA VAL A 166 -14.16 11.12 -0.37
C VAL A 166 -13.40 11.98 0.64
N LEU A 167 -12.58 12.93 0.17
CA LEU A 167 -11.82 13.82 1.04
C LEU A 167 -12.66 14.60 2.07
N PRO A 168 -13.86 15.13 1.73
CA PRO A 168 -14.71 15.78 2.73
C PRO A 168 -15.14 14.85 3.86
N THR A 169 -15.51 13.61 3.54
CA THR A 169 -15.86 12.61 4.54
C THR A 169 -14.65 12.17 5.35
N LEU A 170 -13.49 11.99 4.70
CA LEU A 170 -12.27 11.63 5.41
C LEU A 170 -11.89 12.70 6.46
N TRP A 171 -12.07 13.98 6.13
CA TRP A 171 -11.82 15.08 7.08
C TRP A 171 -12.63 14.95 8.37
N THR A 172 -13.90 14.56 8.27
CA THR A 172 -14.78 14.42 9.44
C THR A 172 -14.47 13.16 10.25
N LEU A 173 -13.96 12.11 9.61
CA LEU A 173 -13.64 10.84 10.25
C LEU A 173 -12.30 10.85 11.00
N LEU A 174 -11.44 11.85 10.78
CA LEU A 174 -10.16 11.98 11.48
C LEU A 174 -10.22 13.08 12.55
N VAL A 175 -9.47 12.87 13.62
CA VAL A 175 -9.27 13.87 14.71
C VAL A 175 -7.89 14.51 14.62
N GLU A 176 -7.74 15.65 15.29
CA GLU A 176 -6.51 16.44 15.26
C GLU A 176 -5.39 15.79 16.09
N PRO A 177 -4.12 15.88 15.65
CA PRO A 177 -3.68 16.40 14.36
C PRO A 177 -3.99 15.42 13.21
N ARG A 178 -4.66 15.91 12.16
CA ARG A 178 -5.09 15.08 11.03
C ARG A 178 -3.95 14.87 10.05
N GLU A 179 -3.81 13.63 9.60
CA GLU A 179 -2.83 13.23 8.62
C GLU A 179 -3.41 12.18 7.67
N VAL A 180 -3.03 12.24 6.39
CA VAL A 180 -3.48 11.28 5.40
C VAL A 180 -2.41 10.95 4.38
N LEU A 181 -2.35 9.67 4.02
CA LEU A 181 -1.69 9.20 2.82
C LEU A 181 -2.71 8.77 1.76
N LEU A 182 -2.65 9.42 0.61
CA LEU A 182 -3.53 9.15 -0.53
C LEU A 182 -2.77 8.41 -1.63
N LEU A 183 -3.33 7.30 -2.11
CA LEU A 183 -2.90 6.70 -3.35
C LEU A 183 -3.70 7.29 -4.52
N VAL A 184 -3.14 8.31 -5.17
CA VAL A 184 -3.74 8.94 -6.34
C VAL A 184 -3.57 8.04 -7.56
N LYS A 185 -4.69 7.65 -8.16
CA LYS A 185 -4.75 6.78 -9.34
C LYS A 185 -5.29 7.58 -10.52
N PRO A 186 -4.43 8.11 -11.41
CA PRO A 186 -4.86 9.01 -12.49
C PRO A 186 -6.06 8.50 -13.29
N GLN A 187 -6.14 7.20 -13.56
CA GLN A 187 -7.24 6.57 -14.30
C GLN A 187 -8.63 6.71 -13.65
N PHE A 188 -8.72 7.07 -12.38
CA PHE A 188 -9.99 7.33 -11.67
C PHE A 188 -10.22 8.83 -11.39
N GLU A 189 -9.24 9.67 -11.72
CA GLU A 189 -9.28 11.12 -11.49
C GLU A 189 -9.48 11.92 -12.77
N VAL A 190 -8.90 11.48 -13.89
CA VAL A 190 -9.06 12.16 -15.19
C VAL A 190 -10.42 11.88 -15.82
N GLY A 191 -10.81 12.72 -16.78
CA GLY A 191 -12.00 12.50 -17.60
C GLY A 191 -11.85 11.28 -18.53
N ARG A 192 -12.98 10.73 -18.99
CA ARG A 192 -13.01 9.51 -19.82
C ARG A 192 -12.20 9.64 -21.11
N GLU A 193 -12.13 10.85 -21.66
CA GLU A 193 -11.38 11.21 -22.86
C GLU A 193 -9.86 11.08 -22.71
N GLN A 194 -9.34 11.17 -21.48
CA GLN A 194 -7.91 11.04 -21.16
C GLN A 194 -7.52 9.60 -20.77
N VAL A 195 -8.50 8.69 -20.65
CA VAL A 195 -8.26 7.28 -20.35
C VAL A 195 -8.06 6.51 -21.66
N GLY A 196 -6.81 6.13 -21.94
CA GLY A 196 -6.46 5.40 -23.15
C GLY A 196 -6.87 3.92 -23.15
N LYS A 197 -6.48 3.19 -24.21
CA LYS A 197 -6.73 1.75 -24.35
C LYS A 197 -6.31 0.98 -23.09
N LYS A 198 -7.17 0.03 -22.69
CA LYS A 198 -7.06 -0.81 -21.48
C LYS A 198 -7.15 -0.05 -20.14
N GLY A 199 -7.70 1.16 -20.14
CA GLY A 199 -7.89 1.92 -18.91
C GLY A 199 -6.60 2.56 -18.39
N VAL A 200 -5.65 2.89 -19.29
CA VAL A 200 -4.32 3.38 -18.93
C VAL A 200 -4.13 4.84 -19.34
N VAL A 201 -3.76 5.69 -18.40
CA VAL A 201 -3.39 7.09 -18.64
C VAL A 201 -1.90 7.14 -18.95
N ARG A 202 -1.54 7.40 -20.22
CA ARG A 202 -0.14 7.41 -20.69
C ARG A 202 0.49 8.79 -20.76
N ASP A 203 -0.31 9.84 -20.73
CA ASP A 203 0.16 11.22 -20.77
C ASP A 203 0.57 11.67 -19.36
N SER A 204 1.84 12.04 -19.18
CA SER A 204 2.35 12.56 -17.91
C SER A 204 1.66 13.84 -17.47
N GLN A 205 1.23 14.68 -18.42
CA GLN A 205 0.53 15.94 -18.11
C GLN A 205 -0.87 15.65 -17.55
N ALA A 206 -1.60 14.72 -18.16
CA ALA A 206 -2.87 14.24 -17.62
C ALA A 206 -2.72 13.63 -16.22
N GLN A 207 -1.64 12.87 -15.98
CA GLN A 207 -1.33 12.34 -14.65
C GLN A 207 -1.03 13.45 -13.63
N ALA A 208 -0.29 14.49 -14.03
CA ALA A 208 0.02 15.63 -13.17
C ALA A 208 -1.22 16.42 -12.81
N GLN A 209 -2.08 16.69 -13.79
CA GLN A 209 -3.35 17.38 -13.57
C GLN A 209 -4.25 16.60 -12.61
N ALA A 210 -4.31 15.27 -12.71
CA ALA A 210 -5.06 14.44 -11.78
C ALA A 210 -4.60 14.61 -10.32
N ILE A 211 -3.29 14.63 -10.07
CA ILE A 211 -2.72 14.84 -8.73
C ILE A 211 -3.03 16.26 -8.25
N PHE A 212 -2.83 17.26 -9.11
CA PHE A 212 -3.03 18.67 -8.78
C PHE A 212 -4.50 18.98 -8.48
N ASP A 213 -5.44 18.38 -9.20
CA ASP A 213 -6.88 18.49 -8.93
C ASP A 213 -7.26 17.92 -7.56
N VAL A 214 -6.68 16.77 -7.19
CA VAL A 214 -6.89 16.16 -5.86
C VAL A 214 -6.32 17.08 -4.78
N LEU A 215 -5.09 17.57 -4.96
CA LEU A 215 -4.44 18.50 -4.03
C LEU A 215 -5.26 19.78 -3.85
N THR A 216 -5.76 20.37 -4.94
CA THR A 216 -6.55 21.60 -4.91
C THR A 216 -7.83 21.44 -4.08
N VAL A 217 -8.52 20.30 -4.19
CA VAL A 217 -9.70 20.01 -3.36
C VAL A 217 -9.29 19.78 -1.91
N ALA A 218 -8.19 19.07 -1.67
CA ALA A 218 -7.70 18.81 -0.32
C ALA A 218 -7.34 20.12 0.41
N GLN A 219 -6.65 21.05 -0.26
CA GLN A 219 -6.27 22.34 0.31
C GLN A 219 -7.46 23.20 0.71
N LYS A 220 -8.56 23.16 -0.05
CA LYS A 220 -9.81 23.85 0.31
C LYS A 220 -10.45 23.31 1.61
N LEU A 221 -10.15 22.07 1.99
CA LEU A 221 -10.62 21.46 3.23
C LEU A 221 -9.68 21.72 4.41
N GLY A 222 -8.47 22.23 4.16
CA GLY A 222 -7.46 22.51 5.19
C GLY A 222 -6.24 21.58 5.14
N TRP A 223 -6.16 20.64 4.20
CA TRP A 223 -4.99 19.78 4.03
C TRP A 223 -3.82 20.52 3.36
N GLN A 224 -2.60 20.33 3.86
CA GLN A 224 -1.36 20.86 3.28
C GLN A 224 -0.45 19.73 2.79
N PRO A 225 0.17 19.86 1.61
CA PRO A 225 1.06 18.83 1.09
C PRO A 225 2.34 18.74 1.91
N HIS A 226 2.71 17.55 2.35
CA HIS A 226 3.98 17.27 3.04
C HIS A 226 4.89 16.35 2.23
N GLY A 227 4.34 15.66 1.23
CA GLY A 227 5.15 14.83 0.34
C GLY A 227 4.39 14.34 -0.88
N LEU A 228 5.13 14.15 -1.98
CA LEU A 228 4.62 13.53 -3.20
C LEU A 228 5.70 12.62 -3.80
N THR A 229 5.33 11.37 -4.09
CA THR A 229 6.18 10.42 -4.84
C THR A 229 5.31 9.47 -5.66
N TRP A 230 5.90 8.54 -6.40
CA TRP A 230 5.17 7.46 -7.10
C TRP A 230 5.17 6.16 -6.31
N SER A 231 4.16 5.32 -6.49
CA SER A 231 4.12 3.94 -5.99
C SER A 231 5.32 3.12 -6.52
N PRO A 232 5.91 2.20 -5.74
CA PRO A 232 7.01 1.34 -6.22
C PRO A 232 6.57 0.37 -7.33
N ILE A 233 5.26 0.17 -7.46
CA ILE A 233 4.66 -0.76 -8.41
C ILE A 233 3.56 -0.07 -9.22
N LYS A 234 3.40 -0.51 -10.47
CA LYS A 234 2.23 -0.14 -11.29
C LYS A 234 0.98 -0.86 -10.81
N GLY A 235 -0.17 -0.22 -11.01
CA GLY A 235 -1.48 -0.86 -10.88
C GLY A 235 -1.64 -2.03 -11.88
N PRO A 236 -2.65 -2.90 -11.70
CA PRO A 236 -2.78 -4.14 -12.50
C PRO A 236 -2.83 -3.93 -14.01
N ALA A 237 -3.44 -2.84 -14.46
CA ALA A 237 -3.53 -2.47 -15.89
C ALA A 237 -2.26 -1.78 -16.42
N GLY A 238 -1.27 -1.49 -15.56
CA GLY A 238 -0.04 -0.79 -15.91
C GLY A 238 -0.05 0.72 -15.66
N ASN A 239 -1.05 1.26 -14.96
CA ASN A 239 -1.04 2.68 -14.55
C ASN A 239 0.04 2.93 -13.51
N ILE A 240 0.72 4.06 -13.63
CA ILE A 240 1.54 4.61 -12.56
C ILE A 240 0.59 5.25 -11.55
N GLU A 241 0.81 4.96 -10.28
CA GLU A 241 0.00 5.46 -9.16
C GLU A 241 0.92 6.31 -8.27
N TYR A 242 0.37 7.31 -7.58
CA TYR A 242 1.12 8.31 -6.86
C TYR A 242 0.74 8.34 -5.38
N LEU A 243 1.73 8.57 -4.53
CA LEU A 243 1.61 8.63 -3.09
C LEU A 243 1.68 10.11 -2.69
N LEU A 244 0.54 10.66 -2.26
CA LEU A 244 0.42 12.05 -1.82
C LEU A 244 0.17 12.06 -0.31
N TRP A 245 1.10 12.66 0.43
CA TRP A 245 1.05 12.78 1.88
C TRP A 245 0.62 14.19 2.26
N LEU A 246 -0.43 14.28 3.08
CA LEU A 246 -1.02 15.54 3.52
C LEU A 246 -1.20 15.56 5.04
N GLN A 247 -1.08 16.74 5.63
CA GLN A 247 -1.39 16.97 7.04
C GLN A 247 -2.21 18.26 7.20
N GLN A 248 -2.89 18.43 8.33
CA GLN A 248 -3.57 19.69 8.66
C GLN A 248 -2.59 20.81 9.06
N SER A 249 -1.41 20.46 9.56
CA SER A 249 -0.35 21.40 9.92
C SER A 249 0.09 22.25 8.71
N PRO A 250 0.55 23.49 8.94
CA PRO A 250 1.24 24.24 7.90
C PRO A 250 2.42 23.46 7.34
N SER A 251 2.61 23.54 6.03
CA SER A 251 3.75 22.95 5.33
C SER A 251 4.62 24.02 4.71
N GLU A 252 5.93 23.81 4.72
CA GLU A 252 6.87 24.59 3.90
C GLU A 252 6.87 24.13 2.44
N MET A 253 6.37 22.92 2.16
CA MET A 253 6.24 22.40 0.81
C MET A 253 5.06 23.08 0.11
N GLN A 254 5.35 23.67 -1.05
CA GLN A 254 4.37 24.06 -2.03
C GLN A 254 4.53 23.16 -3.25
N LEU A 255 3.42 22.64 -3.77
CA LEU A 255 3.42 21.83 -4.99
C LEU A 255 2.67 22.62 -6.06
N ALA A 256 3.42 23.30 -6.93
CA ALA A 256 2.84 23.87 -8.15
C ALA A 256 2.63 22.76 -9.20
N LEU A 257 1.77 23.01 -10.18
CA LEU A 257 1.50 22.04 -11.25
C LEU A 257 2.78 21.65 -12.01
N GLU A 258 3.72 22.58 -12.16
CA GLU A 258 5.03 22.35 -12.81
C GLU A 258 5.88 21.33 -12.05
N ASP A 259 5.91 21.40 -10.71
CA ASP A 259 6.63 20.44 -9.85
C ASP A 259 6.02 19.04 -10.00
N VAL A 260 4.69 18.98 -9.97
CA VAL A 260 3.94 17.73 -10.16
C VAL A 260 4.21 17.15 -11.55
N ALA A 261 4.25 17.97 -12.60
CA ALA A 261 4.53 17.54 -13.97
C ALA A 261 5.96 17.00 -14.14
N ALA A 262 6.95 17.64 -13.51
CA ALA A 262 8.32 17.14 -13.49
C ALA A 262 8.40 15.75 -12.80
N LEU A 263 7.65 15.57 -11.71
CA LEU A 263 7.59 14.30 -10.99
C LEU A 263 6.90 13.19 -11.80
N THR A 264 5.77 13.46 -12.45
CA THR A 264 5.08 12.44 -13.26
C THR A 264 5.90 12.04 -14.50
N HIS A 265 6.64 12.99 -15.09
CA HIS A 265 7.58 12.69 -16.16
C HIS A 265 8.71 11.76 -15.67
N SER A 266 9.30 12.06 -14.51
CA SER A 266 10.35 11.24 -13.91
C SER A 266 9.87 9.83 -13.57
N ALA A 267 8.66 9.71 -13.02
CA ALA A 267 8.04 8.41 -12.75
C ALA A 267 7.84 7.59 -14.03
N MET A 268 7.40 8.23 -15.13
CA MET A 268 7.27 7.55 -16.43
C MET A 268 8.60 7.04 -16.97
N VAL A 269 9.68 7.79 -16.80
CA VAL A 269 11.04 7.36 -17.21
C VAL A 269 11.50 6.18 -16.36
N SER A 270 11.32 6.22 -15.04
CA SER A 270 11.72 5.15 -14.12
C SER A 270 11.04 3.80 -14.39
N PHE A 271 9.91 3.81 -15.09
CA PHE A 271 9.06 2.65 -15.33
C PHE A 271 9.09 2.14 -16.79
N LYS A 272 9.93 2.75 -17.63
CA LYS A 272 10.26 2.28 -18.98
C LYS A 272 11.45 1.32 -18.91
#